data_AF-A0A959P1S4-F1
#
_entry.id   AF-A0A959P1S4-F1
#
_cell.length_a   1.000
_cell.length_b   1.000
_cell.length_c   1.000
_cell.angle_alpha   90.00
_cell.angle_beta   90.00
_cell.angle_gamma   90.00
#
_symmetry.space_group_name_H-M   'P 1'
#
loop_
_entity.id
_entity.type
_entity.pdbx_description
1 polymer ?
#
loop_
_entity_poly.entity_id
_entity_poly.type
_entity_poly.pdbx_seq_one_letter_code
_entity_poly.pdbx_strand_id
1 'polypeptide(L)'
;VFIFITQSMRADPLFWGTIFISPDIITSADPSTYKSISFAGQDTRTMYDRRVNGWITINPFLFNAVYYDNLTIEIQVNPEFGNSETAMSEAQKYGS
;
A
#
# COMPACT_ATOMS: atom_id res chain seq x y z
N VAL A 1 33.41 -32.22 -37.21
CA VAL A 1 32.54 -31.96 -36.04
C VAL A 1 32.48 -30.46 -35.86
N PHE A 2 31.32 -29.84 -36.08
CA PHE A 2 31.13 -28.39 -35.90
C PHE A 2 30.54 -28.14 -34.51
N ILE A 3 31.17 -27.26 -33.73
CA ILE A 3 30.71 -26.85 -32.40
C ILE A 3 29.98 -25.52 -32.55
N PHE A 4 28.68 -25.50 -32.19
CA PHE A 4 27.93 -24.27 -32.02
C PHE A 4 27.97 -23.86 -30.54
N ILE A 5 28.46 -22.64 -30.26
CA ILE A 5 28.37 -22.05 -28.92
C ILE A 5 27.12 -21.17 -28.91
N THR A 6 26.07 -21.58 -28.19
CA THR A 6 24.92 -20.72 -27.92
C THR A 6 25.28 -19.75 -26.81
N GLN A 7 25.63 -18.51 -27.15
CA GLN A 7 25.65 -17.43 -26.15
C GLN A 7 24.21 -17.05 -25.80
N SER A 8 23.81 -17.35 -24.56
CA SER A 8 22.59 -16.78 -23.99
C SER A 8 22.88 -15.31 -23.66
N MET A 9 22.35 -14.39 -24.48
CA MET A 9 22.30 -12.98 -24.10
C MET A 9 21.34 -12.84 -22.92
N ARG A 10 21.87 -12.69 -21.71
CA ARG A 10 21.07 -12.27 -20.56
C ARG A 10 20.70 -10.81 -20.77
N ALA A 11 19.52 -10.55 -21.33
CA ALA A 11 18.97 -9.20 -21.36
C ALA A 11 18.74 -8.76 -19.91
N ASP A 12 19.50 -7.76 -19.45
CA ASP A 12 19.19 -7.12 -18.18
C ASP A 12 17.81 -6.44 -18.31
N PRO A 13 16.92 -6.60 -17.32
CA PRO A 13 15.57 -6.04 -17.40
C PRO A 13 15.65 -4.52 -17.55
N LEU A 14 14.82 -3.96 -18.44
CA LEU A 14 14.76 -2.53 -18.77
C LEU A 14 14.55 -1.63 -17.54
N PHE A 15 14.06 -2.19 -16.41
CA PHE A 15 14.00 -1.55 -15.11
C PHE A 15 14.45 -2.54 -14.01
N TRP A 16 15.62 -2.30 -13.41
CA TRP A 16 16.04 -3.00 -12.19
C TRP A 16 15.13 -2.57 -11.03
N GLY A 17 14.25 -3.46 -10.58
CA GLY A 17 13.31 -3.19 -9.49
C GLY A 17 11.92 -3.81 -9.64
N THR A 18 11.56 -4.29 -10.83
CA THR A 18 10.21 -4.82 -11.12
C THR A 18 10.12 -6.34 -11.21
N ILE A 19 11.24 -7.07 -11.08
CA ILE A 19 11.29 -8.53 -11.26
C ILE A 19 11.28 -9.32 -9.95
N PHE A 20 11.08 -8.66 -8.82
CA PHE A 20 10.95 -9.36 -7.54
C PHE A 20 9.53 -9.92 -7.44
N ILE A 21 9.36 -11.22 -7.68
CA ILE A 21 8.27 -11.96 -7.04
C ILE A 21 8.65 -11.96 -5.57
N SER A 22 8.11 -11.01 -4.81
CA SER A 22 8.38 -10.91 -3.38
C SER A 22 7.94 -12.23 -2.72
N PRO A 23 8.79 -12.91 -1.93
CA PRO A 23 8.35 -14.06 -1.14
C PRO A 23 7.29 -13.68 -0.09
N ASP A 24 7.09 -12.38 0.16
CA ASP A 24 6.12 -11.82 1.10
C ASP A 24 4.86 -11.25 0.40
N ILE A 25 4.44 -11.84 -0.72
CA ILE A 25 3.12 -11.52 -1.30
C ILE A 25 2.07 -12.09 -0.36
N ILE A 26 1.31 -11.21 0.30
CA ILE A 26 0.19 -11.60 1.16
C ILE A 26 -0.76 -12.50 0.37
N THR A 27 -0.98 -13.70 0.88
CA THR A 27 -1.92 -14.68 0.37
C THR A 27 -3.17 -14.72 1.24
N SER A 28 -4.26 -15.30 0.74
CA SER A 28 -5.47 -15.51 1.56
C SER A 28 -5.27 -16.49 2.72
N ALA A 29 -4.13 -17.19 2.78
CA ALA A 29 -3.76 -18.07 3.89
C ALA A 29 -3.03 -17.32 5.02
N ASP A 30 -2.62 -16.07 4.80
CA ASP A 30 -1.91 -15.28 5.81
C ASP A 30 -2.89 -14.75 6.88
N PRO A 31 -2.60 -14.95 8.19
CA PRO A 31 -3.50 -14.60 9.29
C PRO A 31 -3.73 -13.09 9.46
N SER A 32 -2.95 -12.25 8.79
CA SER A 32 -3.19 -10.80 8.64
C SER A 32 -4.26 -10.49 7.58
N THR A 33 -5.21 -11.40 7.35
CA THR A 33 -6.31 -11.18 6.41
C THR A 33 -7.18 -10.04 6.94
N TYR A 34 -7.47 -9.07 6.07
CA TYR A 34 -8.34 -7.94 6.37
C TYR A 34 -9.74 -8.41 6.80
N LYS A 35 -10.27 -7.83 7.88
CA LYS A 35 -11.60 -8.18 8.42
C LYS A 35 -12.64 -7.11 8.11
N SER A 36 -12.35 -5.85 8.45
CA SER A 36 -13.30 -4.76 8.26
C SER A 36 -12.62 -3.40 8.40
N ILE A 37 -13.23 -2.38 7.78
CA ILE A 37 -12.86 -0.97 7.96
C ILE A 37 -14.08 -0.17 8.43
N SER A 38 -13.85 0.85 9.25
CA SER A 38 -14.89 1.77 9.71
C SER A 38 -14.38 3.20 9.76
N PHE A 39 -15.25 4.17 9.47
CA PHE A 39 -14.92 5.58 9.56
C PHE A 39 -14.79 6.01 11.03
N ALA A 40 -13.66 6.61 11.36
CA ALA A 40 -13.31 7.05 12.71
C ALA A 40 -13.41 8.58 12.90
N GLY A 41 -13.73 9.32 11.83
CA GLY A 41 -13.89 10.78 11.87
C GLY A 41 -12.77 11.53 11.16
N GLN A 42 -12.55 12.77 11.57
CA GLN A 42 -11.41 13.59 11.17
C GLN A 42 -10.79 14.19 12.41
N ASP A 43 -9.48 14.14 12.49
CA ASP A 43 -8.73 14.81 13.54
C ASP A 43 -7.31 15.11 13.05
N THR A 44 -6.66 16.08 13.69
CA THR A 44 -5.37 16.59 13.26
C THR A 44 -4.29 15.51 13.34
N ARG A 45 -3.54 15.31 12.25
CA ARG A 45 -2.38 14.40 12.17
C ARG A 45 -1.20 15.11 11.51
N THR A 46 -0.01 14.72 11.93
CA THR A 46 1.23 15.10 11.25
C THR A 46 1.65 13.97 10.32
N MET A 47 1.63 14.23 9.02
CA MET A 47 1.87 13.25 7.95
C MET A 47 3.03 13.70 7.07
N TYR A 48 3.79 12.76 6.53
CA TYR A 48 4.83 13.08 5.56
C TYR A 48 4.19 13.28 4.18
N ASP A 49 4.33 14.47 3.60
CA ASP A 49 3.89 14.75 2.24
C ASP A 49 5.10 14.84 1.30
N ARG A 50 5.12 13.94 0.32
CA ARG A 50 6.15 13.84 -0.72
C ARG A 50 6.18 15.06 -1.63
N ARG A 51 5.07 15.80 -1.80
CA ARG A 51 4.98 17.01 -2.64
C ARG A 51 5.84 18.15 -2.12
N VAL A 52 5.93 18.28 -0.80
CA VAL A 52 6.77 19.28 -0.11
C VAL A 52 8.04 18.67 0.48
N ASN A 53 8.23 17.36 0.30
CA ASN A 53 9.31 16.56 0.86
C ASN A 53 9.53 16.82 2.36
N GLY A 54 8.44 16.81 3.14
CA GLY A 54 8.47 17.18 4.55
C GLY A 54 7.21 16.76 5.31
N TRP A 55 7.24 17.00 6.61
CA TRP A 55 6.11 16.75 7.51
C TRP A 55 5.14 17.92 7.51
N ILE A 56 3.86 17.64 7.34
CA ILE A 56 2.77 18.62 7.37
C ILE A 56 1.74 18.23 8.42
N THR A 57 1.05 19.22 8.98
CA THR A 57 -0.06 19.00 9.91
C THR A 57 -1.37 19.36 9.23
N ILE A 58 -2.25 18.37 9.10
CA ILE A 58 -3.54 18.48 8.39
C ILE A 58 -4.64 17.72 9.13
N ASN A 59 -5.88 17.86 8.69
CA ASN A 59 -7.05 17.17 9.24
C ASN A 59 -7.55 16.08 8.26
N PRO A 60 -6.91 14.89 8.22
CA PRO A 60 -7.30 13.80 7.32
C PRO A 60 -8.61 13.12 7.74
N PHE A 61 -9.20 12.36 6.82
CA PHE A 61 -10.20 11.34 7.12
C PHE A 61 -9.52 10.14 7.76
N LEU A 62 -10.03 9.70 8.90
CA LEU A 62 -9.49 8.61 9.69
C LEU A 62 -10.39 7.38 9.55
N PHE A 63 -9.76 6.22 9.38
CA PHE A 63 -10.44 4.94 9.34
C PHE A 63 -9.72 3.93 10.20
N ASN A 64 -10.48 3.11 10.91
CA ASN A 64 -9.94 1.98 11.67
C ASN A 64 -10.15 0.71 10.86
N ALA A 65 -9.05 0.08 10.45
CA ALA A 65 -9.06 -1.24 9.83
C ALA A 65 -8.66 -2.29 10.85
N VAL A 66 -9.45 -3.37 10.91
CA VAL A 66 -9.27 -4.49 11.82
C VAL A 66 -8.95 -5.74 11.01
N TYR A 67 -8.06 -6.57 11.54
CA TYR A 67 -7.62 -7.83 10.95
C TYR A 67 -8.02 -9.03 11.82
N TYR A 68 -7.95 -10.24 11.28
CA TYR A 68 -8.39 -11.46 12.00
C TYR A 68 -7.49 -11.85 13.18
N ASP A 69 -6.26 -11.38 13.21
CA ASP A 69 -5.30 -11.52 14.32
C ASP A 69 -5.50 -10.48 15.44
N ASN A 70 -6.61 -9.74 15.40
CA ASN A 70 -6.95 -8.61 16.28
C ASN A 70 -6.02 -7.39 16.13
N LEU A 71 -5.17 -7.34 15.10
CA LEU A 71 -4.43 -6.13 14.79
C LEU A 71 -5.41 -5.05 14.30
N THR A 72 -5.19 -3.82 14.75
CA THR A 72 -5.95 -2.65 14.31
C THR A 72 -4.98 -1.57 13.85
N ILE A 73 -5.22 -0.98 12.68
CA ILE A 73 -4.45 0.15 12.16
C ILE A 73 -5.35 1.36 11.94
N GLU A 74 -4.77 2.55 12.09
CA GLU A 74 -5.37 3.81 11.66
C GLU A 74 -4.92 4.11 10.22
N ILE A 75 -5.87 4.16 9.30
CA ILE A 75 -5.65 4.62 7.93
C ILE A 75 -5.98 6.11 7.89
N GLN A 76 -5.03 6.88 7.38
CA GLN A 76 -5.13 8.33 7.26
C GLN A 76 -5.25 8.69 5.78
N VAL A 77 -6.42 9.17 5.38
CA VAL A 77 -6.68 9.63 4.01
C VAL A 77 -6.69 11.15 4.00
N ASN A 78 -5.77 11.68 3.22
CA ASN A 78 -5.60 13.09 2.96
C ASN A 78 -6.94 13.81 2.62
N PRO A 79 -7.14 15.07 3.06
CA PRO A 79 -8.43 15.75 2.94
C PRO A 79 -8.83 16.10 1.49
N GLU A 80 -7.89 16.13 0.53
CA GLU A 80 -8.20 16.43 -0.89
C GLU A 80 -9.13 15.40 -1.55
N PHE A 81 -9.34 14.24 -0.94
CA PHE A 81 -10.32 13.25 -1.40
C PHE A 81 -11.77 13.74 -1.21
N GLY A 82 -11.98 14.90 -0.59
CA GLY A 82 -13.22 15.66 -0.67
C GLY A 82 -14.25 15.25 0.39
N ASN A 83 -14.77 14.02 0.32
CA ASN A 83 -15.77 13.53 1.28
C ASN A 83 -15.42 12.13 1.81
N SER A 84 -16.16 11.69 2.83
CA SER A 84 -15.90 10.42 3.51
C SER A 84 -16.13 9.19 2.65
N GLU A 85 -16.99 9.26 1.63
CA GLU A 85 -17.30 8.13 0.74
C GLU A 85 -16.15 7.86 -0.23
N THR A 86 -15.64 8.93 -0.88
CA THR A 86 -14.45 8.84 -1.74
C THR A 86 -13.20 8.49 -0.93
N ALA A 87 -13.05 9.06 0.28
CA ALA A 87 -11.96 8.68 1.18
C ALA A 87 -12.06 7.21 1.64
N MET A 88 -13.27 6.68 1.86
CA MET A 88 -13.49 5.27 2.21
C MET A 88 -13.05 4.34 1.08
N SER A 89 -13.35 4.69 -0.18
CA SER A 89 -12.92 3.91 -1.35
C SER A 89 -11.39 3.77 -1.41
N GLU A 90 -10.65 4.86 -1.18
CA GLU A 90 -9.19 4.81 -1.10
C GLU A 90 -8.70 4.02 0.12
N ALA A 91 -9.34 4.21 1.28
CA ALA A 91 -8.98 3.48 2.48
C ALA A 91 -9.17 1.96 2.32
N GLN A 92 -10.22 1.53 1.62
CA GLN A 92 -10.45 0.11 1.29
C GLN A 92 -9.37 -0.42 0.35
N LYS A 93 -9.04 0.32 -0.71
CA LYS A 93 -8.04 -0.07 -1.70
C LYS A 93 -6.67 -0.40 -1.11
N TYR A 94 -6.25 0.32 -0.06
CA TYR A 94 -4.95 0.13 0.59
C TYR A 94 -5.02 -0.63 1.93
N GLY A 95 -6.23 -0.82 2.48
CA GLY A 95 -6.44 -1.52 3.73
C GLY A 95 -6.65 -3.04 3.60
N SER A 96 -7.05 -3.52 2.42
CA SER A 96 -7.37 -4.93 2.14
C SER A 96 -6.40 -5.62 1.20
#